data_AF-A0A9Q0GDP1-F1
#
_entry.id   AF-A0A9Q0GDP1-F1
#
_cell.length_a   1.000
_cell.length_b   1.000
_cell.length_c   1.000
_cell.angle_alpha   90.00
_cell.angle_beta   90.00
_cell.angle_gamma   90.00
#
_symmetry.space_group_name_H-M   'P 1'
#
loop_
_entity.id
_entity.type
_entity.pdbx_description
1 polymer ?
#
loop_
_entity_poly.entity_id
_entity_poly.type
_entity_poly.pdbx_seq_one_letter_code
_entity_poly.pdbx_strand_id
1 'polypeptide(L)'
;MKLLFIMSLIYYTVLIESWQASLGRIQPPTFDYLGLAELVSIYNDLCHLGRPQPVIDAADLQQDPEGTLRGLCEELEIPFDSAMLRWEAGPKPFDGVWAPLWYKSVHKSTGFSTAREYPQPFPLKCYDLLEQSIPLYNWLRRRLKKPTNLLKSPLPQPAPPVPANEKLLAWVGDEILPRESAKVSVFDSVVQGGDSVWEGLRVYSGKIFKLEEHLDRLFDSAKALAFSNVPAREEVKEAIFRTLITNGMFDNAHIRLSLTRGKKVTSGMSPSFNLYGCTLIVLPEWKPPVYDNAHGITLVTATTRRNSPNNLDSKMHHNNLLNNILAKIEGNNANADDAIMLDKDGYVSETNATNIFLVKKGRVVTPHADYCLPGITRATVMDLVVQENLVLEERRISLSEFHTADEVTLLHSLAKSLDDRNNGRTYPGGAALIACNTMFFMTGTTRDRMQIFEVVKIDGREVADGKVGVVTRRIQNAYKKLTKASGVPIPSYQESDNIAS
;
A
#
# COMPACT_ATOMS: atom_id res chain seq x y z
N MET A 1 -42.71 -20.83 -1.31
CA MET A 1 -42.32 -19.55 -1.94
C MET A 1 -41.09 -18.94 -1.23
N LYS A 2 -40.03 -19.74 -1.11
CA LYS A 2 -38.70 -19.41 -0.58
C LYS A 2 -37.75 -20.29 -1.38
N LEU A 3 -36.61 -19.76 -1.83
CA LEU A 3 -35.61 -20.32 -2.79
C LEU A 3 -35.71 -19.70 -4.20
N LEU A 4 -35.39 -18.40 -4.29
CA LEU A 4 -34.74 -17.87 -5.49
C LEU A 4 -33.24 -18.16 -5.32
N PHE A 5 -32.77 -19.24 -5.92
CA PHE A 5 -31.35 -19.51 -6.07
C PHE A 5 -30.77 -18.47 -7.03
N ILE A 6 -29.82 -17.65 -6.56
CA ILE A 6 -28.84 -17.06 -7.46
C ILE A 6 -27.71 -18.08 -7.59
N MET A 7 -27.92 -19.13 -8.40
CA MET A 7 -26.81 -19.93 -8.87
C MET A 7 -26.00 -19.08 -9.83
N SER A 8 -24.96 -18.44 -9.31
CA SER A 8 -23.92 -17.82 -10.14
C SER A 8 -23.13 -18.96 -10.82
N LEU A 9 -23.61 -19.37 -11.99
CA LEU A 9 -22.90 -20.25 -12.92
C LEU A 9 -21.78 -19.43 -13.58
N ILE A 10 -20.74 -19.06 -12.83
CA ILE A 10 -19.68 -18.21 -13.38
C ILE A 10 -18.37 -18.96 -13.52
N TYR A 11 -18.06 -19.26 -14.77
CA TYR A 11 -16.71 -19.22 -15.28
C TYR A 11 -16.82 -18.26 -16.47
N TYR A 12 -16.24 -17.06 -16.37
CA TYR A 12 -16.55 -15.95 -17.30
C TYR A 12 -16.19 -16.28 -18.77
N THR A 13 -15.06 -16.94 -18.96
CA THR A 13 -14.65 -17.52 -20.25
C THR A 13 -15.58 -18.63 -20.71
N VAL A 14 -16.19 -19.39 -19.81
CA VAL A 14 -17.12 -20.51 -20.07
C VAL A 14 -18.54 -20.02 -20.22
N LEU A 15 -18.94 -18.86 -19.71
CA LEU A 15 -20.21 -18.25 -20.08
C LEU A 15 -20.15 -17.84 -21.55
N ILE A 16 -19.08 -17.15 -21.96
CA ILE A 16 -18.86 -16.79 -23.36
C ILE A 16 -18.57 -18.03 -24.24
N GLU A 17 -17.79 -19.01 -23.78
CA GLU A 17 -17.50 -20.24 -24.53
C GLU A 17 -18.67 -21.23 -24.55
N SER A 18 -19.45 -21.37 -23.46
CA SER A 18 -20.66 -22.19 -23.39
C SER A 18 -21.74 -21.55 -24.24
N TRP A 19 -21.91 -20.23 -24.16
CA TRP A 19 -22.81 -19.49 -25.03
C TRP A 19 -22.35 -19.59 -26.49
N GLN A 20 -21.05 -19.47 -26.82
CA GLN A 20 -20.54 -19.76 -28.17
C GLN A 20 -20.74 -21.21 -28.61
N ALA A 21 -20.61 -22.18 -27.70
CA ALA A 21 -20.77 -23.60 -27.99
C ALA A 21 -22.24 -24.00 -28.22
N SER A 22 -23.20 -23.26 -27.63
CA SER A 22 -24.64 -23.54 -27.70
C SER A 22 -25.42 -22.51 -28.54
N LEU A 23 -25.49 -21.26 -28.11
CA LEU A 23 -26.32 -20.16 -28.64
C LEU A 23 -25.60 -19.24 -29.65
N GLY A 24 -24.27 -19.28 -29.72
CA GLY A 24 -23.47 -18.53 -30.69
C GLY A 24 -23.69 -18.97 -32.14
N ARG A 25 -24.48 -20.03 -32.35
CA ARG A 25 -25.03 -20.47 -33.63
C ARG A 25 -26.30 -19.69 -34.04
N ILE A 26 -26.89 -18.91 -33.14
CA ILE A 26 -28.19 -18.24 -33.28
C ILE A 26 -28.05 -16.70 -33.26
N GLN A 27 -27.21 -16.13 -32.39
CA GLN A 27 -26.95 -14.68 -32.31
C GLN A 27 -25.54 -14.41 -31.72
N PRO A 28 -24.89 -13.24 -31.93
CA PRO A 28 -23.67 -12.85 -31.19
C PRO A 28 -23.95 -12.48 -29.72
N PRO A 29 -23.00 -12.71 -28.79
CA PRO A 29 -23.20 -12.42 -27.38
C PRO A 29 -23.18 -10.89 -27.16
N THR A 30 -24.15 -10.39 -26.38
CA THR A 30 -24.21 -8.98 -25.95
C THR A 30 -24.11 -8.92 -24.43
N PHE A 31 -23.82 -7.73 -23.91
CA PHE A 31 -23.70 -7.49 -22.47
C PHE A 31 -24.97 -7.86 -21.71
N ASP A 32 -26.13 -7.44 -22.22
CA ASP A 32 -27.44 -7.73 -21.62
C ASP A 32 -27.71 -9.24 -21.54
N TYR A 33 -27.28 -10.02 -22.54
CA TYR A 33 -27.48 -11.47 -22.52
C TYR A 33 -26.59 -12.22 -21.51
N LEU A 34 -25.54 -11.58 -20.99
CA LEU A 34 -24.71 -12.20 -19.94
C LEU A 34 -25.38 -12.19 -18.57
N GLY A 35 -26.41 -11.35 -18.36
CA GLY A 35 -27.18 -11.32 -17.12
C GLY A 35 -26.44 -10.76 -15.90
N LEU A 36 -25.20 -10.24 -16.06
CA LEU A 36 -24.37 -9.82 -14.92
C LEU A 36 -24.91 -8.58 -14.23
N ALA A 37 -25.51 -7.65 -14.97
CA ALA A 37 -26.12 -6.45 -14.41
C ALA A 37 -27.36 -6.80 -13.58
N GLU A 38 -28.17 -7.73 -14.08
CA GLU A 38 -29.35 -8.26 -13.41
C GLU A 38 -28.94 -9.01 -12.14
N LEU A 39 -27.89 -9.83 -12.18
CA LEU A 39 -27.39 -10.52 -10.99
C LEU A 39 -26.93 -9.54 -9.90
N VAL A 40 -26.24 -8.45 -10.27
CA VAL A 40 -25.85 -7.38 -9.34
C VAL A 40 -27.09 -6.66 -8.79
N SER A 41 -28.08 -6.36 -9.64
CA SER A 41 -29.34 -5.73 -9.23
C SER A 41 -30.11 -6.59 -8.23
N ILE A 42 -30.34 -7.87 -8.56
CA ILE A 42 -31.06 -8.82 -7.70
C ILE A 42 -30.34 -8.95 -6.35
N TYR A 43 -29.00 -9.04 -6.36
CA TYR A 43 -28.24 -9.10 -5.12
C TYR A 43 -28.46 -7.86 -4.24
N ASN A 44 -28.37 -6.66 -4.82
CA ASN A 44 -28.58 -5.41 -4.10
C ASN A 44 -30.01 -5.32 -3.54
N ASP A 45 -31.02 -5.68 -4.33
CA ASP A 45 -32.42 -5.67 -3.90
C ASP A 45 -32.64 -6.60 -2.70
N LEU A 46 -32.05 -7.80 -2.73
CA LEU A 46 -32.12 -8.75 -1.62
C LEU A 46 -31.38 -8.27 -0.38
N CYS A 47 -30.23 -7.59 -0.55
CA CYS A 47 -29.52 -6.93 0.55
C CYS A 47 -30.37 -5.82 1.20
N HIS A 48 -31.05 -4.99 0.41
CA HIS A 48 -31.95 -3.95 0.93
C HIS A 48 -33.13 -4.51 1.71
N LEU A 49 -33.61 -5.70 1.34
CA LEU A 49 -34.63 -6.45 2.07
C LEU A 49 -34.10 -7.16 3.33
N GLY A 50 -32.84 -6.92 3.72
CA GLY A 50 -32.21 -7.53 4.89
C GLY A 50 -31.85 -9.00 4.71
N ARG A 51 -31.74 -9.48 3.46
CA ARG A 51 -31.53 -10.90 3.11
C ARG A 51 -30.32 -11.07 2.18
N PRO A 52 -29.09 -10.76 2.63
CA PRO A 52 -27.89 -11.03 1.82
C PRO A 52 -27.85 -12.52 1.48
N GLN A 53 -27.77 -12.84 0.18
CA GLN A 53 -27.72 -14.22 -0.29
C GLN A 53 -26.28 -14.69 -0.46
N PRO A 54 -26.00 -16.01 -0.30
CA PRO A 54 -24.74 -16.61 -0.69
C PRO A 54 -24.43 -16.32 -2.16
N VAL A 55 -23.16 -16.00 -2.45
CA VAL A 55 -22.64 -16.01 -3.82
C VAL A 55 -21.72 -17.22 -3.95
N ILE A 56 -21.83 -17.97 -5.04
CA ILE A 56 -20.96 -19.10 -5.37
C ILE A 56 -20.35 -18.86 -6.75
N ASP A 57 -19.08 -19.18 -6.92
CA ASP A 57 -18.42 -19.21 -8.22
C ASP A 57 -18.47 -20.63 -8.77
N ALA A 58 -18.78 -20.78 -10.06
CA ALA A 58 -18.93 -22.12 -10.64
C ALA A 58 -17.58 -22.83 -10.78
N ALA A 59 -16.48 -22.09 -10.90
CA ALA A 59 -15.15 -22.68 -10.91
C ALA A 59 -14.83 -23.30 -9.55
N ASP A 60 -15.17 -22.61 -8.45
CA ASP A 60 -14.99 -23.14 -7.09
C ASP A 60 -15.85 -24.40 -6.89
N LEU A 61 -17.10 -24.37 -7.35
CA LEU A 61 -18.01 -25.52 -7.32
C LEU A 61 -17.51 -26.69 -8.18
N GLN A 62 -16.84 -26.43 -9.30
CA GLN A 62 -16.30 -27.49 -10.15
C GLN A 62 -14.99 -28.07 -9.60
N GLN A 63 -14.16 -27.24 -8.95
CA GLN A 63 -12.88 -27.63 -8.38
C GLN A 63 -13.05 -28.41 -7.06
N ASP A 64 -13.94 -27.94 -6.18
CA ASP A 64 -14.27 -28.58 -4.91
C ASP A 64 -15.80 -28.59 -4.70
N PRO A 65 -16.52 -29.51 -5.36
CA PRO A 65 -17.98 -29.54 -5.29
C PRO A 65 -18.51 -29.79 -3.89
N GLU A 66 -17.88 -30.70 -3.14
CA GLU A 66 -18.31 -31.03 -1.78
C GLU A 66 -18.04 -29.86 -0.82
N GLY A 67 -16.83 -29.29 -0.81
CA GLY A 67 -16.51 -28.18 0.08
C GLY A 67 -17.32 -26.90 -0.20
N THR A 68 -17.62 -26.66 -1.47
CA THR A 68 -18.48 -25.54 -1.90
C THR A 68 -19.93 -25.76 -1.48
N LEU A 69 -20.52 -26.93 -1.78
CA LEU A 69 -21.91 -27.23 -1.40
C LEU A 69 -22.11 -27.30 0.11
N ARG A 70 -21.14 -27.83 0.87
CA ARG A 70 -21.19 -27.78 2.34
C ARG A 70 -21.22 -26.35 2.88
N GLY A 71 -20.41 -25.46 2.31
CA GLY A 71 -20.41 -24.04 2.68
C GLY A 71 -21.74 -23.35 2.35
N LEU A 72 -22.31 -23.65 1.18
CA LEU A 72 -23.64 -23.16 0.82
C LEU A 72 -24.72 -23.64 1.79
N CYS A 73 -24.72 -24.94 2.10
CA CYS A 73 -25.70 -25.54 3.00
C CYS A 73 -25.66 -24.90 4.39
N GLU A 74 -24.45 -24.67 4.91
CA GLU A 74 -24.22 -23.97 6.18
C GLU A 74 -24.79 -22.54 6.16
N GLU A 75 -24.54 -21.78 5.09
CA GLU A 75 -25.04 -20.40 4.99
C GLU A 75 -26.55 -20.30 4.80
N LEU A 76 -27.15 -21.31 4.17
CA LEU A 76 -28.60 -21.41 4.00
C LEU A 76 -29.31 -22.08 5.19
N GLU A 77 -28.56 -22.49 6.22
CA GLU A 77 -29.07 -23.22 7.38
C GLU A 77 -29.82 -24.52 7.01
N ILE A 78 -29.33 -25.22 5.98
CA ILE A 78 -29.86 -26.52 5.53
C ILE A 78 -28.83 -27.65 5.72
N PRO A 79 -29.27 -28.89 5.96
CA PRO A 79 -28.35 -30.02 6.05
C PRO A 79 -27.75 -30.35 4.68
N PHE A 80 -26.44 -30.62 4.65
CA PHE A 80 -25.77 -31.15 3.47
C PHE A 80 -26.12 -32.63 3.27
N ASP A 81 -26.44 -33.01 2.02
CA ASP A 81 -26.67 -34.40 1.60
C ASP A 81 -25.67 -34.76 0.49
N SER A 82 -24.99 -35.91 0.62
CA SER A 82 -24.05 -36.39 -0.39
C SER A 82 -24.71 -36.73 -1.72
N ALA A 83 -26.03 -36.93 -1.74
CA ALA A 83 -26.83 -37.06 -2.97
C ALA A 83 -26.75 -35.79 -3.84
N MET A 84 -26.42 -34.61 -3.28
CA MET A 84 -26.23 -33.37 -4.05
C MET A 84 -25.04 -33.45 -5.03
N LEU A 85 -24.13 -34.42 -4.86
CA LEU A 85 -22.95 -34.60 -5.71
C LEU A 85 -23.21 -35.45 -6.95
N ARG A 86 -24.36 -36.13 -7.04
CA ARG A 86 -24.68 -37.09 -8.11
C ARG A 86 -26.13 -37.00 -8.54
N TRP A 87 -26.39 -37.25 -9.82
CA TRP A 87 -27.76 -37.28 -10.36
C TRP A 87 -27.89 -38.31 -11.47
N GLU A 88 -29.13 -38.71 -11.76
CA GLU A 88 -29.43 -39.61 -12.87
C GLU A 88 -29.34 -38.86 -14.21
N ALA A 89 -28.61 -39.45 -15.15
CA ALA A 89 -28.57 -38.98 -16.53
C ALA A 89 -29.95 -39.05 -17.21
N GLY A 90 -30.11 -38.26 -18.26
CA GLY A 90 -31.32 -38.21 -19.09
C GLY A 90 -32.18 -36.94 -18.88
N PRO A 91 -33.16 -36.74 -19.77
CA PRO A 91 -34.08 -35.62 -19.67
C PRO A 91 -34.96 -35.73 -18.44
N LYS A 92 -35.34 -34.58 -17.87
CA LYS A 92 -36.25 -34.49 -16.73
C LYS A 92 -37.60 -33.93 -17.17
N PRO A 93 -38.72 -34.33 -16.53
CA PRO A 93 -40.06 -33.82 -16.87
C PRO A 93 -40.21 -32.30 -16.74
N PHE A 94 -39.32 -31.67 -15.98
CA PHE A 94 -39.28 -30.23 -15.70
C PHE A 94 -38.17 -29.50 -16.49
N ASP A 95 -37.60 -30.15 -17.51
CA ASP A 95 -36.64 -29.51 -18.40
C ASP A 95 -37.27 -28.30 -19.12
N GLY A 96 -36.57 -27.18 -19.11
CA GLY A 96 -37.07 -25.93 -19.70
C GLY A 96 -37.12 -25.96 -21.23
N VAL A 97 -37.74 -24.94 -21.83
CA VAL A 97 -37.89 -24.78 -23.28
C VAL A 97 -36.56 -24.81 -24.06
N TRP A 98 -35.44 -24.55 -23.38
CA TRP A 98 -34.09 -24.56 -23.94
C TRP A 98 -33.40 -25.93 -23.93
N ALA A 99 -33.98 -26.95 -23.28
CA ALA A 99 -33.35 -28.25 -23.12
C ALA A 99 -32.98 -28.95 -24.43
N PRO A 100 -33.81 -28.90 -25.52
CA PRO A 100 -33.43 -29.50 -26.80
C PRO A 100 -32.17 -28.89 -27.43
N LEU A 101 -31.86 -27.64 -27.10
CA LEU A 101 -30.74 -26.88 -27.67
C LEU A 101 -29.49 -26.89 -26.78
N TRP A 102 -29.67 -26.89 -25.45
CA TRP A 102 -28.59 -26.63 -24.50
C TRP A 102 -28.26 -27.82 -23.59
N TYR A 103 -29.21 -28.73 -23.31
CA TYR A 103 -29.03 -29.72 -22.23
C TYR A 103 -28.37 -31.02 -22.67
N LYS A 104 -27.92 -31.13 -23.93
CA LYS A 104 -27.30 -32.36 -24.45
C LYS A 104 -26.10 -32.85 -23.62
N SER A 105 -25.30 -31.94 -23.05
CA SER A 105 -24.21 -32.28 -22.12
C SER A 105 -24.71 -32.59 -20.72
N VAL A 106 -25.71 -31.83 -20.24
CA VAL A 106 -26.35 -32.00 -18.92
C VAL A 106 -27.07 -33.35 -18.81
N HIS A 107 -27.79 -33.78 -19.85
CA HIS A 107 -28.45 -35.09 -19.90
C HIS A 107 -27.47 -36.26 -19.89
N LYS A 108 -26.17 -36.02 -20.14
CA LYS A 108 -25.13 -37.05 -20.08
C LYS A 108 -24.35 -37.02 -18.77
N SER A 109 -24.48 -35.98 -17.96
CA SER A 109 -23.76 -35.87 -16.70
C SER A 109 -24.47 -36.67 -15.61
N THR A 110 -23.68 -37.18 -14.66
CA THR A 110 -24.16 -37.91 -13.47
C THR A 110 -23.59 -37.34 -12.17
N GLY A 111 -22.88 -36.21 -12.26
CA GLY A 111 -22.16 -35.55 -11.17
C GLY A 111 -21.23 -34.47 -11.72
N PHE A 112 -20.41 -33.91 -10.83
CA PHE A 112 -19.38 -32.92 -11.18
C PHE A 112 -18.20 -33.58 -11.92
N SER A 113 -17.66 -32.88 -12.92
CA SER A 113 -16.52 -33.34 -13.72
C SER A 113 -15.39 -32.32 -13.66
N THR A 114 -14.14 -32.79 -13.71
CA THR A 114 -12.95 -31.94 -13.67
C THR A 114 -12.91 -30.96 -14.84
N ALA A 115 -12.41 -29.75 -14.60
CA ALA A 115 -12.25 -28.73 -15.63
C ALA A 115 -11.30 -29.22 -16.73
N ARG A 116 -11.47 -28.71 -17.97
CA ARG A 116 -10.56 -29.01 -19.09
C ARG A 116 -9.15 -28.52 -18.74
N GLU A 117 -8.14 -29.36 -18.97
CA GLU A 117 -6.74 -29.08 -18.64
C GLU A 117 -6.11 -27.93 -19.45
N TYR A 118 -6.67 -27.60 -20.62
CA TYR A 118 -6.13 -26.57 -21.51
C TYR A 118 -7.22 -25.59 -21.96
N PRO A 119 -7.20 -24.32 -21.52
CA PRO A 119 -8.11 -23.30 -22.01
C PRO A 119 -7.77 -22.95 -23.47
N GLN A 120 -8.80 -22.75 -24.29
CA GLN A 120 -8.62 -22.13 -25.60
C GLN A 120 -8.29 -20.64 -25.41
N PRO A 121 -7.53 -20.01 -26.33
CA PRO A 121 -7.32 -18.56 -26.27
C PRO A 121 -8.66 -17.82 -26.28
N PHE A 122 -8.82 -16.82 -25.41
CA PHE A 122 -10.05 -16.04 -25.34
C PHE A 122 -10.35 -15.39 -26.69
N PRO A 123 -11.57 -15.53 -27.23
CA PRO A 123 -11.91 -14.95 -28.53
C PRO A 123 -11.79 -13.42 -28.49
N LEU A 124 -10.86 -12.85 -29.27
CA LEU A 124 -10.62 -11.38 -29.36
C LEU A 124 -11.91 -10.58 -29.63
N LYS A 125 -12.83 -11.13 -30.43
CA LYS A 125 -14.15 -10.54 -30.73
C LYS A 125 -15.07 -10.35 -29.51
N CYS A 126 -14.74 -10.96 -28.37
CA CYS A 126 -15.51 -10.86 -27.13
C CYS A 126 -14.79 -9.98 -26.09
N TYR A 127 -13.73 -9.26 -26.46
CA TYR A 127 -12.94 -8.46 -25.53
C TYR A 127 -13.70 -7.25 -24.99
N ASP A 128 -14.45 -6.55 -25.85
CA ASP A 128 -15.28 -5.42 -25.40
C ASP A 128 -16.36 -5.87 -24.42
N LEU A 129 -16.89 -7.09 -24.63
CA LEU A 129 -17.85 -7.72 -23.73
C LEU A 129 -17.20 -8.08 -22.39
N LEU A 130 -15.96 -8.58 -22.42
CA LEU A 130 -15.11 -8.81 -21.24
C LEU A 130 -14.89 -7.53 -20.44
N GLU A 131 -14.49 -6.46 -21.09
CA GLU A 131 -14.22 -5.18 -20.44
C GLU A 131 -15.46 -4.62 -19.73
N GLN A 132 -16.62 -4.66 -20.40
CA GLN A 132 -17.89 -4.22 -19.79
C GLN A 132 -18.32 -5.10 -18.61
N SER A 133 -18.00 -6.40 -18.65
CA SER A 133 -18.45 -7.37 -17.65
C SER A 133 -17.56 -7.48 -16.41
N ILE A 134 -16.25 -7.22 -16.56
CA ILE A 134 -15.25 -7.38 -15.50
C ILE A 134 -15.65 -6.65 -14.20
N PRO A 135 -16.10 -5.38 -14.22
CA PRO A 135 -16.47 -4.67 -13.00
C PRO A 135 -17.59 -5.36 -12.22
N LEU A 136 -18.64 -5.81 -12.93
CA LEU A 136 -19.79 -6.49 -12.31
C LEU A 136 -19.43 -7.88 -11.80
N TYR A 137 -18.66 -8.64 -12.58
CA TYR A 137 -18.16 -9.94 -12.13
C TYR A 137 -17.30 -9.81 -10.87
N ASN A 138 -16.33 -8.90 -10.87
CA ASN A 138 -15.46 -8.67 -9.71
C ASN A 138 -16.26 -8.20 -8.50
N TRP A 139 -17.33 -7.40 -8.71
CA TRP A 139 -18.22 -6.97 -7.65
C TRP A 139 -18.94 -8.17 -6.99
N LEU A 140 -19.47 -9.12 -7.78
CA LEU A 140 -20.08 -10.35 -7.26
C LEU A 140 -19.03 -11.26 -6.62
N ARG A 141 -17.87 -11.43 -7.27
CA ARG A 141 -16.77 -12.29 -6.80
C ARG A 141 -16.24 -11.88 -5.43
N ARG A 142 -16.15 -10.58 -5.14
CA ARG A 142 -15.73 -10.08 -3.81
C ARG A 142 -16.68 -10.44 -2.68
N ARG A 143 -17.91 -10.88 -3.00
CA ARG A 143 -18.93 -11.31 -2.03
C ARG A 143 -18.96 -12.83 -1.84
N LEU A 144 -18.11 -13.58 -2.57
CA LEU A 144 -17.88 -14.99 -2.30
C LEU A 144 -17.32 -15.15 -0.89
N LYS A 145 -18.02 -15.91 -0.04
CA LYS A 145 -17.48 -16.37 1.23
C LYS A 145 -16.80 -17.73 1.04
N LYS A 146 -15.62 -17.83 0.38
CA LYS A 146 -14.68 -18.98 0.53
C LYS A 146 -13.38 -18.82 -0.29
N PRO A 147 -12.33 -19.65 -0.07
CA PRO A 147 -10.97 -19.18 0.07
C PRO A 147 -10.09 -19.59 -1.12
N THR A 148 -9.62 -18.63 -1.89
CA THR A 148 -8.63 -18.91 -2.95
C THR A 148 -7.31 -19.39 -2.35
N ASN A 149 -6.92 -20.64 -2.62
CA ASN A 149 -5.66 -21.26 -2.17
C ASN A 149 -4.39 -20.60 -2.75
N LEU A 150 -4.49 -19.90 -3.88
CA LEU A 150 -3.35 -19.16 -4.48
C LEU A 150 -2.93 -17.91 -3.67
N LEU A 151 -3.78 -17.44 -2.75
CA LEU A 151 -3.55 -16.27 -1.90
C LEU A 151 -3.64 -16.58 -0.40
N LYS A 152 -3.92 -17.83 -0.03
CA LYS A 152 -3.95 -18.24 1.38
C LYS A 152 -2.52 -18.40 1.88
N SER A 153 -2.02 -17.35 2.51
CA SER A 153 -1.02 -17.56 3.56
C SER A 153 -1.67 -18.43 4.66
N PRO A 154 -1.00 -19.48 5.16
CA PRO A 154 -1.48 -20.23 6.33
C PRO A 154 -1.45 -19.37 7.61
N LEU A 155 -0.85 -18.18 7.54
CA LEU A 155 -0.82 -17.21 8.62
C LEU A 155 -2.17 -16.46 8.71
N PRO A 156 -2.64 -16.15 9.93
CA PRO A 156 -3.80 -15.27 10.10
C PRO A 156 -3.55 -13.95 9.36
N GLN A 157 -4.62 -13.35 8.81
CA GLN A 157 -4.48 -12.03 8.19
C GLN A 157 -3.93 -11.05 9.24
N PRO A 158 -2.78 -10.40 8.96
CA PRO A 158 -2.22 -9.46 9.90
C PRO A 158 -3.17 -8.26 10.00
N ALA A 159 -3.62 -7.96 11.23
CA ALA A 159 -4.39 -6.76 11.48
C ALA A 159 -3.51 -5.51 11.19
N PRO A 160 -4.08 -4.43 10.65
CA PRO A 160 -3.36 -3.18 10.54
C PRO A 160 -2.97 -2.71 11.95
N PRO A 161 -1.70 -2.38 12.21
CA PRO A 161 -1.33 -2.10 13.60
C PRO A 161 -1.87 -0.77 14.15
N VAL A 162 -2.53 0.05 13.31
CA VAL A 162 -3.54 1.02 13.77
C VAL A 162 -4.92 0.56 13.25
N PRO A 163 -5.85 0.14 14.13
CA PRO A 163 -7.16 -0.38 13.71
C PRO A 163 -7.97 0.58 12.83
N ALA A 164 -7.85 1.89 13.08
CA ALA A 164 -8.51 2.92 12.26
C ALA A 164 -8.06 2.90 10.78
N ASN A 165 -6.96 2.22 10.45
CA ASN A 165 -6.46 2.10 9.08
C ASN A 165 -7.14 0.98 8.26
N GLU A 166 -8.03 0.18 8.86
CA GLU A 166 -8.70 -0.94 8.18
C GLU A 166 -9.64 -0.47 7.06
N LYS A 167 -10.36 0.62 7.28
CA LYS A 167 -11.40 1.14 6.36
C LYS A 167 -11.03 2.46 5.70
N LEU A 168 -9.76 2.63 5.34
CA LEU A 168 -9.28 3.86 4.72
C LEU A 168 -9.67 3.96 3.26
N LEU A 169 -9.83 5.21 2.83
CA LEU A 169 -9.99 5.60 1.44
C LEU A 169 -8.69 6.23 0.93
N ALA A 170 -8.24 5.83 -0.25
CA ALA A 170 -7.05 6.36 -0.91
C ALA A 170 -7.42 6.88 -2.31
N TRP A 171 -6.76 7.96 -2.74
CA TRP A 171 -6.87 8.45 -4.11
C TRP A 171 -5.97 7.63 -5.03
N VAL A 172 -6.46 7.17 -6.17
CA VAL A 172 -5.65 6.52 -7.22
C VAL A 172 -6.15 6.99 -8.59
N GLY A 173 -5.28 7.64 -9.36
CA GLY A 173 -5.64 8.22 -10.66
C GLY A 173 -6.52 9.45 -10.48
N ASP A 174 -7.83 9.27 -10.63
CA ASP A 174 -8.89 10.27 -10.57
C ASP A 174 -10.01 9.91 -9.58
N GLU A 175 -9.89 8.79 -8.86
CA GLU A 175 -10.92 8.26 -7.98
C GLU A 175 -10.45 8.09 -6.52
N ILE A 176 -11.39 8.20 -5.58
CA ILE A 176 -11.20 7.81 -4.18
C ILE A 176 -11.75 6.39 -3.99
N LEU A 177 -10.87 5.47 -3.59
CA LEU A 177 -11.16 4.04 -3.52
C LEU A 177 -10.92 3.50 -2.10
N PRO A 178 -11.72 2.51 -1.64
CA PRO A 178 -11.41 1.75 -0.43
C PRO A 178 -10.06 1.04 -0.53
N ARG A 179 -9.38 0.87 0.62
CA ARG A 179 -8.07 0.21 0.76
C ARG A 179 -7.89 -1.02 -0.13
N GLU A 180 -8.86 -1.95 -0.13
CA GLU A 180 -8.80 -3.20 -0.90
C GLU A 180 -8.97 -3.03 -2.42
N SER A 181 -9.49 -1.88 -2.85
CA SER A 181 -9.69 -1.53 -4.26
C SER A 181 -8.65 -0.55 -4.79
N ALA A 182 -7.91 0.15 -3.91
CA ALA A 182 -6.85 1.09 -4.27
C ALA A 182 -5.65 0.35 -4.89
N LYS A 183 -5.66 0.20 -6.22
CA LYS A 183 -4.69 -0.59 -6.99
C LYS A 183 -4.28 0.15 -8.25
N VAL A 184 -3.03 -0.06 -8.67
CA VAL A 184 -2.55 0.37 -10.00
C VAL A 184 -2.51 -0.81 -10.96
N SER A 185 -2.55 -0.51 -12.26
CA SER A 185 -2.40 -1.54 -13.30
C SER A 185 -1.03 -2.21 -13.20
N VAL A 186 -0.95 -3.50 -13.51
CA VAL A 186 0.34 -4.21 -13.70
C VAL A 186 1.17 -3.61 -14.86
N PHE A 187 0.51 -2.87 -15.76
CA PHE A 187 1.17 -2.12 -16.82
C PHE A 187 1.62 -0.72 -16.39
N ASP A 188 1.36 -0.29 -15.15
CA ASP A 188 1.89 0.97 -14.62
C ASP A 188 3.42 0.89 -14.48
N SER A 189 4.09 2.00 -14.79
CA SER A 189 5.55 2.07 -14.83
C SER A 189 6.18 1.89 -13.45
N VAL A 190 5.44 2.20 -12.38
CA VAL A 190 5.89 1.89 -11.01
C VAL A 190 6.02 0.39 -10.79
N VAL A 191 5.12 -0.42 -11.38
CA VAL A 191 5.14 -1.88 -11.24
C VAL A 191 6.22 -2.50 -12.11
N GLN A 192 6.38 -2.00 -13.34
CA GLN A 192 7.33 -2.57 -14.30
C GLN A 192 8.80 -2.23 -13.99
N GLY A 193 9.08 -1.09 -13.35
CA GLY A 193 10.45 -0.63 -13.14
C GLY A 193 10.66 0.43 -12.06
N GLY A 194 9.70 0.63 -11.15
CA GLY A 194 9.83 1.62 -10.07
C GLY A 194 9.86 3.08 -10.54
N ASP A 195 9.35 3.36 -11.75
CA ASP A 195 9.37 4.67 -12.39
C ASP A 195 8.27 5.59 -11.84
N SER A 196 8.54 6.11 -10.65
CA SER A 196 7.68 7.04 -9.91
C SER A 196 8.48 7.90 -8.92
N VAL A 197 7.90 9.05 -8.58
CA VAL A 197 8.35 9.92 -7.49
C VAL A 197 7.35 9.89 -6.34
N TRP A 198 7.79 10.26 -5.14
CA TRP A 198 6.89 10.30 -3.97
C TRP A 198 7.26 11.39 -2.98
N GLU A 199 6.39 11.62 -2.00
CA GLU A 199 6.58 12.51 -0.86
C GLU A 199 5.92 11.94 0.39
N GLY A 200 6.46 12.32 1.56
CA GLY A 200 5.90 11.96 2.86
C GLY A 200 5.43 13.19 3.60
N LEU A 201 4.11 13.41 3.65
CA LEU A 201 3.49 14.59 4.25
C LEU A 201 2.97 14.30 5.65
N ARG A 202 2.97 15.30 6.54
CA ARG A 202 2.43 15.19 7.89
C ARG A 202 1.33 16.20 8.17
N VAL A 203 0.27 15.71 8.80
CA VAL A 203 -0.86 16.51 9.24
C VAL A 203 -0.77 16.77 10.74
N TYR A 204 -0.82 18.04 11.12
CA TYR A 204 -0.84 18.50 12.50
C TYR A 204 -1.97 19.51 12.67
N SER A 205 -2.91 19.23 13.57
CA SER A 205 -3.94 20.19 14.00
C SER A 205 -4.59 20.96 12.84
N GLY A 206 -5.08 20.23 11.84
CA GLY A 206 -5.77 20.74 10.65
C GLY A 206 -4.86 21.30 9.57
N LYS A 207 -3.54 21.19 9.70
CA LYS A 207 -2.56 21.77 8.76
C LYS A 207 -1.61 20.71 8.22
N ILE A 208 -1.22 20.82 6.96
CA ILE A 208 -0.17 20.01 6.35
C ILE A 208 1.16 20.76 6.48
N PHE A 209 2.07 20.24 7.28
CA PHE A 209 3.35 20.89 7.54
C PHE A 209 4.23 20.88 6.29
N LYS A 210 4.76 22.05 5.91
CA LYS A 210 5.70 22.23 4.78
C LYS A 210 5.17 21.71 3.43
N LEU A 211 3.85 21.76 3.20
CA LEU A 211 3.23 21.21 1.99
C LEU A 211 3.83 21.78 0.70
N GLU A 212 4.01 23.10 0.62
CA GLU A 212 4.50 23.74 -0.61
C GLU A 212 5.93 23.29 -0.93
N GLU A 213 6.80 23.18 0.08
CA GLU A 213 8.17 22.68 -0.08
C GLU A 213 8.21 21.20 -0.49
N HIS A 214 7.29 20.38 0.04
CA HIS A 214 7.15 18.99 -0.39
C HIS A 214 6.70 18.91 -1.85
N LEU A 215 5.75 19.75 -2.28
CA LEU A 215 5.30 19.78 -3.66
C LEU A 215 6.41 20.27 -4.60
N ASP A 216 7.18 21.30 -4.22
CA ASP A 216 8.36 21.75 -4.98
C ASP A 216 9.28 20.57 -5.29
N ARG A 217 9.64 19.79 -4.28
CA ARG A 217 10.53 18.63 -4.45
C ARG A 217 9.91 17.49 -5.26
N LEU A 218 8.60 17.26 -5.14
CA LEU A 218 7.88 16.29 -5.98
C LEU A 218 7.99 16.68 -7.46
N PHE A 219 7.74 17.96 -7.78
CA PHE A 219 7.81 18.49 -9.14
C PHE A 219 9.24 18.50 -9.69
N ASP A 220 10.23 18.87 -8.87
CA ASP A 220 11.64 18.82 -9.25
C ASP A 220 12.09 17.38 -9.54
N SER A 221 11.67 16.42 -8.72
CA SER A 221 11.96 14.99 -8.94
C SER A 221 11.29 14.47 -10.22
N ALA A 222 10.03 14.83 -10.46
CA ALA A 222 9.30 14.46 -11.68
C ALA A 222 9.96 15.06 -12.93
N LYS A 223 10.42 16.31 -12.84
CA LYS A 223 11.15 17.00 -13.91
C LYS A 223 12.51 16.35 -14.17
N ALA A 224 13.26 15.97 -13.15
CA ALA A 224 14.54 15.26 -13.28
C ALA A 224 14.37 13.92 -13.99
N LEU A 225 13.25 13.22 -13.75
CA LEU A 225 12.88 11.99 -14.45
C LEU A 225 12.18 12.23 -15.79
N ALA A 226 12.11 13.47 -16.29
CA ALA A 226 11.46 13.85 -17.55
C ALA A 226 10.01 13.37 -17.68
N PHE A 227 9.22 13.47 -16.60
CA PHE A 227 7.79 13.21 -16.66
C PHE A 227 7.12 14.22 -17.59
N SER A 228 6.13 13.76 -18.36
CA SER A 228 5.27 14.61 -19.19
C SER A 228 3.84 14.53 -18.66
N ASN A 229 3.03 15.56 -18.94
CA ASN A 229 1.64 15.64 -18.47
C ASN A 229 1.52 15.44 -16.94
N VAL A 230 2.44 16.06 -16.19
CA VAL A 230 2.38 16.10 -14.73
C VAL A 230 1.18 16.96 -14.32
N PRO A 231 0.30 16.51 -13.40
CA PRO A 231 -0.84 17.28 -12.95
C PRO A 231 -0.41 18.62 -12.35
N ALA A 232 -1.26 19.64 -12.48
CA ALA A 232 -0.99 20.94 -11.91
C ALA A 232 -0.94 20.87 -10.38
N ARG A 233 -0.17 21.77 -9.76
CA ARG A 233 -0.03 21.85 -8.30
C ARG A 233 -1.36 21.87 -7.57
N GLU A 234 -2.31 22.66 -8.07
CA GLU A 234 -3.63 22.79 -7.44
C GLU A 234 -4.47 21.51 -7.57
N GLU A 235 -4.33 20.74 -8.66
CA GLU A 235 -4.99 19.43 -8.80
C GLU A 235 -4.44 18.42 -7.79
N VAL A 236 -3.11 18.42 -7.57
CA VAL A 236 -2.47 17.57 -6.54
C VAL A 236 -2.94 17.96 -5.15
N LYS A 237 -3.03 19.26 -4.84
CA LYS A 237 -3.54 19.76 -3.56
C LYS A 237 -5.00 19.38 -3.33
N GLU A 238 -5.84 19.52 -4.35
CA GLU A 238 -7.25 19.15 -4.27
C GLU A 238 -7.42 17.65 -4.00
N ALA A 239 -6.66 16.78 -4.69
CA ALA A 239 -6.66 15.36 -4.42
C ALA A 239 -6.24 15.04 -2.97
N ILE A 240 -5.22 15.73 -2.45
CA ILE A 240 -4.78 15.58 -1.05
C ILE A 240 -5.90 15.98 -0.08
N PHE A 241 -6.47 17.17 -0.25
CA PHE A 241 -7.47 17.72 0.65
C PHE A 241 -8.76 16.90 0.65
N ARG A 242 -9.30 16.57 -0.53
CA ARG A 242 -10.48 15.71 -0.66
C ARG A 242 -10.28 14.37 0.03
N THR A 243 -9.12 13.75 -0.15
CA THR A 243 -8.82 12.45 0.49
C THR A 243 -8.78 12.57 2.01
N LEU A 244 -8.14 13.60 2.57
CA LEU A 244 -8.08 13.82 4.01
C LEU A 244 -9.46 14.12 4.60
N ILE A 245 -10.22 15.02 3.98
CA ILE A 245 -11.56 15.43 4.43
C ILE A 245 -12.50 14.22 4.43
N THR A 246 -12.46 13.39 3.37
CA THR A 246 -13.31 12.19 3.26
C THR A 246 -12.99 11.16 4.34
N ASN A 247 -11.73 11.06 4.78
CA ASN A 247 -11.32 10.19 5.90
C ASN A 247 -11.44 10.84 7.29
N GLY A 248 -11.82 12.13 7.39
CA GLY A 248 -11.82 12.86 8.67
C GLY A 248 -10.43 13.04 9.29
N MET A 249 -9.38 13.06 8.47
CA MET A 249 -7.98 13.03 8.89
C MET A 249 -7.40 14.44 9.06
N PHE A 250 -7.64 15.04 10.22
CA PHE A 250 -7.19 16.41 10.54
C PHE A 250 -6.03 16.47 11.54
N ASP A 251 -5.55 15.36 12.09
CA ASP A 251 -4.35 15.35 12.95
C ASP A 251 -3.69 13.96 12.91
N ASN A 252 -2.43 13.84 13.32
CA ASN A 252 -1.72 12.55 13.46
C ASN A 252 -1.78 11.62 12.23
N ALA A 253 -2.01 12.19 11.04
CA ALA A 253 -2.01 11.48 9.78
C ALA A 253 -0.67 11.64 9.07
N HIS A 254 -0.30 10.64 8.30
CA HIS A 254 0.81 10.69 7.37
C HIS A 254 0.29 10.35 5.98
N ILE A 255 0.75 11.07 4.95
CA ILE A 255 0.34 10.86 3.57
C ILE A 255 1.56 10.41 2.78
N ARG A 256 1.51 9.20 2.23
CA ARG A 256 2.41 8.82 1.13
C ARG A 256 1.78 9.33 -0.16
N LEU A 257 2.27 10.45 -0.63
CA LEU A 257 1.93 11.01 -1.94
C LEU A 257 2.85 10.35 -2.97
N SER A 258 2.33 9.76 -4.02
CA SER A 258 3.16 9.19 -5.10
C SER A 258 2.63 9.61 -6.46
N LEU A 259 3.53 9.87 -7.39
CA LEU A 259 3.20 10.17 -8.78
C LEU A 259 4.00 9.21 -9.66
N THR A 260 3.29 8.31 -10.35
CA THR A 260 3.89 7.42 -11.33
C THR A 260 3.89 8.06 -12.70
N ARG A 261 4.81 7.66 -13.59
CA ARG A 261 4.73 8.06 -15.01
C ARG A 261 3.48 7.51 -15.70
N GLY A 262 2.78 6.59 -15.05
CA GLY A 262 1.49 6.05 -15.48
C GLY A 262 1.55 4.70 -16.17
N LYS A 263 0.36 4.29 -16.62
CA LYS A 263 0.13 3.08 -17.40
C LYS A 263 0.87 3.15 -18.73
N LYS A 264 1.48 2.04 -19.14
CA LYS A 264 2.07 1.88 -20.47
C LYS A 264 1.09 1.16 -21.41
N VAL A 265 1.16 1.49 -22.71
CA VAL A 265 0.44 0.76 -23.77
C VAL A 265 0.99 -0.66 -23.98
N THR A 266 2.25 -0.89 -23.65
CA THR A 266 2.92 -2.19 -23.72
C THR A 266 4.05 -2.26 -22.70
N SER A 267 4.54 -3.47 -22.40
CA SER A 267 5.70 -3.62 -21.54
C SER A 267 6.97 -3.17 -22.26
N GLY A 268 7.81 -2.40 -21.57
CA GLY A 268 9.07 -1.90 -22.11
C GLY A 268 9.67 -0.77 -21.28
N MET A 269 10.98 -0.57 -21.43
CA MET A 269 11.73 0.43 -20.66
C MET A 269 11.50 1.86 -21.14
N SER A 270 11.13 2.07 -22.42
CA SER A 270 10.97 3.42 -22.96
C SER A 270 9.82 4.17 -22.26
N PRO A 271 10.02 5.43 -21.83
CA PRO A 271 8.94 6.27 -21.33
C PRO A 271 7.96 6.70 -22.44
N SER A 272 8.30 6.51 -23.72
CA SER A 272 7.39 6.80 -24.84
C SER A 272 6.13 5.93 -24.86
N PHE A 273 6.10 4.83 -24.09
CA PHE A 273 4.91 3.98 -23.96
C PHE A 273 3.90 4.51 -22.93
N ASN A 274 4.23 5.55 -22.16
CA ASN A 274 3.39 6.19 -21.17
C ASN A 274 2.42 7.19 -21.81
N LEU A 275 1.39 6.68 -22.47
CA LEU A 275 0.44 7.50 -23.24
C LEU A 275 -0.85 7.83 -22.50
N TYR A 276 -1.07 7.26 -21.31
CA TYR A 276 -2.30 7.44 -20.52
C TYR A 276 -2.21 8.57 -19.48
N GLY A 277 -1.09 9.29 -19.40
CA GLY A 277 -0.85 10.31 -18.37
C GLY A 277 -0.31 9.72 -17.06
N CYS A 278 0.07 10.60 -16.13
CA CYS A 278 0.61 10.21 -14.83
C CYS A 278 -0.49 9.65 -13.90
N THR A 279 -0.14 8.68 -13.05
CA THR A 279 -1.07 8.20 -12.00
C THR A 279 -0.71 8.85 -10.67
N LEU A 280 -1.58 9.71 -10.14
CA LEU A 280 -1.46 10.28 -8.79
C LEU A 280 -2.01 9.30 -7.75
N ILE A 281 -1.30 9.11 -6.65
CA ILE A 281 -1.70 8.27 -5.53
C ILE A 281 -1.59 9.07 -4.24
N VAL A 282 -2.70 9.20 -3.52
CA VAL A 282 -2.74 9.80 -2.17
C VAL A 282 -3.12 8.69 -1.20
N LEU A 283 -2.13 8.19 -0.46
CA LEU A 283 -2.33 7.16 0.56
C LEU A 283 -2.14 7.77 1.96
N PRO A 284 -3.22 8.24 2.60
CA PRO A 284 -3.14 8.67 3.98
C PRO A 284 -3.30 7.48 4.94
N GLU A 285 -2.62 7.54 6.08
CA GLU A 285 -2.80 6.60 7.18
C GLU A 285 -2.75 7.34 8.52
N TRP A 286 -3.54 6.88 9.49
CA TRP A 286 -3.33 7.28 10.88
C TRP A 286 -1.98 6.73 11.33
N LYS A 287 -1.08 7.64 11.68
CA LYS A 287 0.27 7.33 12.15
C LYS A 287 0.56 8.15 13.39
N PRO A 288 -0.02 7.75 14.54
CA PRO A 288 0.37 8.33 15.81
C PRO A 288 1.85 8.06 16.06
N PRO A 289 2.50 8.84 16.92
CA PRO A 289 3.90 8.61 17.23
C PRO A 289 4.14 7.27 17.91
N VAL A 290 5.33 6.70 17.68
CA VAL A 290 5.67 5.35 18.13
C VAL A 290 6.89 5.31 19.05
N TYR A 291 7.78 6.31 19.00
CA TYR A 291 8.97 6.30 19.82
C TYR A 291 8.73 6.97 21.15
N ASP A 292 9.11 6.25 22.20
CA ASP A 292 9.48 6.87 23.46
C ASP A 292 10.88 7.47 23.30
N ASN A 293 10.95 8.80 23.18
CA ASN A 293 12.24 9.50 23.17
C ASN A 293 13.01 9.32 24.49
N ALA A 294 12.44 8.70 25.54
CA ALA A 294 13.19 8.41 26.77
C ALA A 294 14.28 7.35 26.58
N HIS A 295 14.12 6.40 25.67
CA HIS A 295 15.03 5.26 25.53
C HIS A 295 15.98 5.36 24.31
N GLY A 296 15.75 6.32 23.42
CA GLY A 296 16.54 6.51 22.19
C GLY A 296 16.46 5.33 21.22
N ILE A 297 17.27 5.37 20.16
CA ILE A 297 17.37 4.31 19.15
C ILE A 297 18.79 3.79 19.00
N THR A 298 18.90 2.52 18.58
CA THR A 298 20.19 1.88 18.29
C THR A 298 20.42 1.77 16.79
N LEU A 299 21.62 2.13 16.33
CA LEU A 299 22.02 2.04 14.93
C LEU A 299 23.12 1.01 14.69
N VAL A 300 23.13 0.47 13.48
CA VAL A 300 24.25 -0.28 12.92
C VAL A 300 24.70 0.34 11.60
N THR A 301 25.96 0.24 11.26
CA THR A 301 26.48 0.65 9.96
C THR A 301 26.22 -0.46 8.93
N ALA A 302 25.51 -0.13 7.86
CA ALA A 302 25.26 -1.03 6.75
C ALA A 302 26.50 -1.18 5.85
N THR A 303 26.67 -2.36 5.29
CA THR A 303 27.59 -2.63 4.19
C THR A 303 27.05 -2.08 2.86
N THR A 304 25.73 -2.04 2.68
CA THR A 304 25.09 -1.38 1.53
C THR A 304 25.44 0.11 1.49
N ARG A 305 26.05 0.56 0.38
CA ARG A 305 26.39 1.97 0.14
C ARG A 305 25.22 2.73 -0.46
N ARG A 306 25.14 4.03 -0.16
CA ARG A 306 24.08 4.88 -0.65
C ARG A 306 24.27 5.22 -2.13
N ASN A 307 23.18 5.36 -2.88
CA ASN A 307 23.24 5.63 -4.32
C ASN A 307 23.96 6.96 -4.60
N SER A 308 24.88 6.92 -5.58
CA SER A 308 25.60 8.08 -6.08
C SER A 308 24.80 8.84 -7.15
N PRO A 309 25.05 10.14 -7.33
CA PRO A 309 24.63 10.87 -8.53
C PRO A 309 25.07 10.24 -9.85
N ASN A 310 26.13 9.42 -9.85
CA ASN A 310 26.60 8.67 -11.03
C ASN A 310 25.77 7.43 -11.37
N ASN A 311 24.81 7.05 -10.52
CA ASN A 311 23.96 5.87 -10.74
C ASN A 311 22.49 6.29 -10.73
N LEU A 312 21.92 6.45 -9.54
CA LEU A 312 20.55 6.89 -9.34
C LEU A 312 20.57 7.94 -8.23
N ASP A 313 20.56 9.21 -8.62
CA ASP A 313 20.79 10.32 -7.69
C ASP A 313 19.75 10.32 -6.56
N SER A 314 20.26 10.21 -5.34
CA SER A 314 19.49 10.21 -4.09
C SER A 314 18.75 11.52 -3.82
N LYS A 315 19.09 12.61 -4.55
CA LYS A 315 18.36 13.88 -4.49
C LYS A 315 16.98 13.79 -5.14
N MET A 316 16.77 12.87 -6.08
CA MET A 316 15.45 12.58 -6.63
C MET A 316 14.67 11.72 -5.64
N HIS A 317 13.49 12.17 -5.22
CA HIS A 317 12.68 11.40 -4.28
C HIS A 317 11.85 10.34 -5.02
N HIS A 318 12.52 9.26 -5.43
CA HIS A 318 11.98 8.19 -6.29
C HIS A 318 11.55 6.93 -5.50
N ASN A 319 10.75 6.03 -6.10
CA ASN A 319 10.31 4.79 -5.44
C ASN A 319 11.28 3.61 -5.55
N ASN A 320 12.43 3.77 -6.22
CA ASN A 320 13.49 2.74 -6.29
C ASN A 320 14.26 2.60 -4.96
N LEU A 321 13.56 2.13 -3.92
CA LEU A 321 14.04 2.07 -2.54
C LEU A 321 14.71 0.74 -2.17
N LEU A 322 15.01 -0.14 -3.14
CA LEU A 322 15.65 -1.43 -2.86
C LEU A 322 17.01 -1.24 -2.16
N ASN A 323 17.78 -0.23 -2.54
CA ASN A 323 19.03 0.17 -1.87
C ASN A 323 18.81 0.42 -0.36
N ASN A 324 17.79 1.19 -0.02
CA ASN A 324 17.40 1.49 1.37
C ASN A 324 16.85 0.26 2.10
N ILE A 325 16.06 -0.57 1.42
CA ILE A 325 15.48 -1.81 1.99
C ILE A 325 16.58 -2.80 2.35
N LEU A 326 17.60 -2.97 1.51
CA LEU A 326 18.74 -3.85 1.80
C LEU A 326 19.49 -3.39 3.05
N ALA A 327 19.76 -2.09 3.19
CA ALA A 327 20.34 -1.55 4.43
C ALA A 327 19.41 -1.78 5.65
N LYS A 328 18.09 -1.67 5.49
CA LYS A 328 17.15 -1.98 6.56
C LYS A 328 17.15 -3.46 6.96
N ILE A 329 17.31 -4.37 6.00
CA ILE A 329 17.48 -5.81 6.26
C ILE A 329 18.74 -6.06 7.09
N GLU A 330 19.86 -5.42 6.73
CA GLU A 330 21.10 -5.50 7.53
C GLU A 330 20.87 -4.99 8.97
N GLY A 331 20.16 -3.86 9.12
CA GLY A 331 19.75 -3.32 10.41
C GLY A 331 18.94 -4.31 11.26
N ASN A 332 17.92 -4.93 10.65
CA ASN A 332 17.08 -5.91 11.32
C ASN A 332 17.88 -7.15 11.75
N ASN A 333 18.75 -7.67 10.88
CA ASN A 333 19.61 -8.82 11.19
C ASN A 333 20.60 -8.53 12.33
N ALA A 334 20.98 -7.26 12.51
CA ALA A 334 21.82 -6.80 13.61
C ALA A 334 21.01 -6.44 14.88
N ASN A 335 19.69 -6.62 14.89
CA ASN A 335 18.78 -6.17 15.94
C ASN A 335 18.88 -4.65 16.24
N ALA A 336 19.21 -3.86 15.22
CA ALA A 336 19.27 -2.40 15.30
C ALA A 336 17.96 -1.76 14.82
N ASP A 337 17.66 -0.57 15.32
CA ASP A 337 16.46 0.17 14.95
C ASP A 337 16.53 0.71 13.53
N ASP A 338 17.68 1.20 13.10
CA ASP A 338 17.93 1.71 11.75
C ASP A 338 19.40 1.47 11.36
N ALA A 339 19.72 1.66 10.07
CA ALA A 339 21.05 1.41 9.54
C ALA A 339 21.68 2.67 8.93
N ILE A 340 22.88 3.04 9.39
CA ILE A 340 23.70 4.13 8.84
C ILE A 340 24.26 3.65 7.50
N MET A 341 24.06 4.44 6.45
CA MET A 341 24.61 4.19 5.11
C MET A 341 25.77 5.15 4.82
N LEU A 342 26.84 4.61 4.24
CA LEU A 342 28.01 5.38 3.83
C LEU A 342 27.95 5.72 2.33
N ASP A 343 28.61 6.80 1.95
CA ASP A 343 28.91 7.16 0.57
C ASP A 343 29.99 6.25 -0.04
N LYS A 344 30.28 6.43 -1.33
CA LYS A 344 31.27 5.63 -2.07
C LYS A 344 32.70 5.77 -1.53
N ASP A 345 33.01 6.85 -0.82
CA ASP A 345 34.35 7.14 -0.28
C ASP A 345 34.46 6.77 1.21
N GLY A 346 33.39 6.24 1.81
CA GLY A 346 33.36 5.78 3.20
C GLY A 346 32.94 6.83 4.23
N TYR A 347 32.41 7.99 3.82
CA TYR A 347 31.84 8.99 4.73
C TYR A 347 30.37 8.71 4.97
N VAL A 348 29.85 9.14 6.12
CA VAL A 348 28.43 8.97 6.46
C VAL A 348 27.57 9.83 5.54
N SER A 349 26.50 9.24 5.01
CA SER A 349 25.52 9.91 4.15
C SER A 349 24.22 10.20 4.89
N GLU A 350 23.43 9.16 5.14
CA GLU A 350 22.14 9.18 5.83
C GLU A 350 21.86 7.77 6.38
N THR A 351 20.74 7.55 7.08
CA THR A 351 20.29 6.18 7.34
C THR A 351 19.45 5.65 6.18
N ASN A 352 19.00 4.39 6.24
CA ASN A 352 18.09 3.85 5.24
C ASN A 352 16.77 4.66 5.09
N ALA A 353 16.39 5.51 6.05
CA ALA A 353 15.14 6.26 5.99
C ALA A 353 15.21 7.73 6.44
N THR A 354 16.33 8.19 7.01
CA THR A 354 16.41 9.48 7.72
C THR A 354 17.73 10.20 7.48
N ASN A 355 17.71 11.54 7.44
CA ASN A 355 18.95 12.30 7.52
C ASN A 355 19.51 12.25 8.95
N ILE A 356 20.83 12.40 9.07
CA ILE A 356 21.55 12.25 10.33
C ILE A 356 22.35 13.51 10.69
N PHE A 357 22.39 13.80 11.99
CA PHE A 357 23.14 14.90 12.61
C PHE A 357 23.97 14.34 13.76
N LEU A 358 25.11 14.97 14.01
CA LEU A 358 25.87 14.78 15.25
C LEU A 358 26.04 16.12 15.95
N VAL A 359 26.23 16.06 17.26
CA VAL A 359 26.67 17.17 18.08
C VAL A 359 28.05 16.83 18.61
N LYS A 360 29.00 17.75 18.41
CA LYS A 360 30.34 17.63 18.99
C LYS A 360 30.84 18.97 19.48
N LYS A 361 31.22 19.06 20.76
CA LYS A 361 31.70 20.27 21.43
C LYS A 361 30.75 21.46 21.19
N GLY A 362 29.44 21.21 21.32
CA GLY A 362 28.39 22.22 21.14
C GLY A 362 28.13 22.65 19.69
N ARG A 363 28.77 22.03 18.68
CA ARG A 363 28.54 22.28 17.26
C ARG A 363 27.66 21.19 16.68
N VAL A 364 26.63 21.58 15.92
CA VAL A 364 25.72 20.68 15.22
C VAL A 364 26.27 20.46 13.81
N VAL A 365 26.53 19.22 13.45
CA VAL A 365 27.18 18.85 12.18
C VAL A 365 26.31 17.84 11.43
N THR A 366 26.13 18.01 10.13
CA THR A 366 25.41 17.05 9.26
C THR A 366 26.20 16.81 7.96
N PRO A 367 26.12 15.60 7.37
CA PRO A 367 26.73 15.34 6.07
C PRO A 367 26.26 16.30 4.98
N HIS A 368 27.12 16.57 4.00
CA HIS A 368 26.70 17.22 2.76
C HIS A 368 25.62 16.41 2.05
N ALA A 369 24.68 17.10 1.38
CA ALA A 369 23.65 16.48 0.56
C ALA A 369 24.16 15.87 -0.77
N ASP A 370 25.41 15.39 -0.80
CA ASP A 370 26.04 14.81 -1.98
C ASP A 370 25.46 13.42 -2.30
N TYR A 371 25.24 12.62 -1.26
CA TYR A 371 24.83 11.20 -1.33
C TYR A 371 23.54 10.90 -0.57
N CYS A 372 22.72 11.88 -0.23
CA CYS A 372 21.48 11.70 0.51
C CYS A 372 20.34 12.53 -0.08
N LEU A 373 19.12 12.30 0.39
CA LEU A 373 17.99 13.17 0.04
C LEU A 373 18.15 14.50 0.80
N PRO A 374 18.03 15.67 0.14
CA PRO A 374 17.95 16.96 0.82
C PRO A 374 16.59 17.05 1.52
N GLY A 375 16.52 16.51 2.74
CA GLY A 375 15.30 16.42 3.53
C GLY A 375 14.73 17.79 3.90
N ILE A 376 13.41 17.95 3.79
CA ILE A 376 12.72 19.16 4.26
C ILE A 376 12.81 19.28 5.78
N THR A 377 12.71 18.17 6.51
CA THR A 377 12.97 18.13 7.96
C THR A 377 14.42 18.52 8.28
N ARG A 378 15.39 18.08 7.46
CA ARG A 378 16.80 18.47 7.58
C ARG A 378 16.98 19.96 7.41
N ALA A 379 16.47 20.55 6.33
CA ALA A 379 16.52 21.99 6.11
C ALA A 379 15.87 22.76 7.26
N THR A 380 14.69 22.32 7.72
CA THR A 380 13.98 22.93 8.85
C THR A 380 14.80 22.87 10.14
N VAL A 381 15.47 21.75 10.44
CA VAL A 381 16.32 21.65 11.62
C VAL A 381 17.56 22.52 11.50
N MET A 382 18.17 22.62 10.31
CA MET A 382 19.28 23.54 10.07
C MET A 382 18.88 24.99 10.37
N ASP A 383 17.71 25.42 9.91
CA ASP A 383 17.17 26.75 10.23
C ASP A 383 16.95 26.95 11.73
N LEU A 384 16.38 25.95 12.41
CA LEU A 384 16.15 25.99 13.86
C LEU A 384 17.46 26.03 14.66
N VAL A 385 18.50 25.31 14.24
CA VAL A 385 19.83 25.34 14.88
C VAL A 385 20.39 26.75 14.85
N VAL A 386 20.31 27.43 13.70
CA VAL A 386 20.76 28.83 13.57
C VAL A 386 19.91 29.77 14.43
N GLN A 387 18.58 29.61 14.44
CA GLN A 387 17.66 30.41 15.26
C GLN A 387 17.89 30.23 16.77
N GLU A 388 18.29 29.03 17.20
CA GLU A 388 18.65 28.73 18.58
C GLU A 388 20.07 29.20 18.95
N ASN A 389 20.75 29.94 18.07
CA ASN A 389 22.12 30.44 18.23
C ASN A 389 23.15 29.33 18.45
N LEU A 390 22.95 28.18 17.79
CA LEU A 390 23.92 27.08 17.75
C LEU A 390 24.75 27.15 16.47
N VAL A 391 25.98 26.65 16.53
CA VAL A 391 26.86 26.58 15.35
C VAL A 391 26.46 25.39 14.50
N LEU A 392 26.03 25.65 13.28
CA LEU A 392 25.75 24.64 12.26
C LEU A 392 26.95 24.49 11.31
N GLU A 393 27.30 23.26 11.00
CA GLU A 393 28.31 22.92 9.99
C GLU A 393 27.82 21.79 9.08
N GLU A 394 27.89 22.02 7.77
CA GLU A 394 27.66 20.99 6.78
C GLU A 394 29.02 20.56 6.21
N ARG A 395 29.40 19.29 6.38
CA ARG A 395 30.68 18.76 5.88
C ARG A 395 30.67 17.25 5.74
N ARG A 396 31.72 16.68 5.14
CA ARG A 396 31.97 15.24 5.20
C ARG A 396 32.29 14.80 6.64
N ILE A 397 31.72 13.68 7.06
CA ILE A 397 31.86 13.14 8.41
C ILE A 397 32.23 11.67 8.32
N SER A 398 33.33 11.29 8.97
CA SER A 398 33.76 9.90 9.05
C SER A 398 32.94 9.12 10.09
N LEU A 399 32.88 7.80 9.97
CA LEU A 399 32.18 6.97 10.94
C LEU A 399 32.78 7.06 12.36
N SER A 400 34.11 7.24 12.46
CA SER A 400 34.79 7.42 13.74
C SER A 400 34.36 8.68 14.49
N GLU A 401 34.00 9.74 13.77
CA GLU A 401 33.43 10.95 14.37
C GLU A 401 32.03 10.70 14.95
N PHE A 402 31.20 9.88 14.29
CA PHE A 402 29.91 9.47 14.83
C PHE A 402 30.05 8.58 16.07
N HIS A 403 31.01 7.66 16.08
CA HIS A 403 31.30 6.82 17.25
C HIS A 403 31.82 7.62 18.46
N THR A 404 32.35 8.82 18.23
CA THR A 404 32.90 9.68 19.27
C THR A 404 32.08 10.95 19.49
N ALA A 405 30.86 11.03 18.94
CA ALA A 405 29.96 12.17 19.09
C ALA A 405 29.48 12.36 20.53
N ASP A 406 29.11 13.60 20.88
CA ASP A 406 28.53 13.91 22.19
C ASP A 406 27.00 13.67 22.18
N GLU A 407 26.34 13.92 21.04
CA GLU A 407 24.93 13.58 20.79
C GLU A 407 24.80 13.15 19.31
N VAL A 408 23.86 12.28 18.97
CA VAL A 408 23.55 11.92 17.57
C VAL A 408 22.05 11.88 17.37
N THR A 409 21.58 12.52 16.30
CA THR A 409 20.15 12.74 16.06
C THR A 409 19.75 12.33 14.65
N LEU A 410 18.61 11.65 14.52
CA LEU A 410 17.97 11.33 13.23
C LEU A 410 16.76 12.22 12.96
N LEU A 411 16.55 12.55 11.70
CA LEU A 411 15.42 13.37 11.24
C LEU A 411 14.55 12.63 10.23
N HIS A 412 13.26 12.50 10.53
CA HIS A 412 12.33 11.77 9.68
C HIS A 412 10.97 12.45 9.57
N SER A 413 10.36 12.49 8.38
CA SER A 413 8.97 12.91 8.24
C SER A 413 7.97 11.83 8.66
N LEU A 414 8.38 10.55 8.71
CA LEU A 414 7.52 9.43 9.13
C LEU A 414 7.73 9.10 10.61
N ALA A 415 6.72 8.53 11.25
CA ALA A 415 6.95 7.74 12.46
C ALA A 415 7.25 6.29 12.02
N LYS A 416 8.41 5.75 12.42
CA LYS A 416 8.69 4.30 12.36
C LYS A 416 7.77 3.62 13.38
N SER A 417 7.33 2.39 13.16
CA SER A 417 6.94 1.57 14.32
C SER A 417 7.94 0.57 14.81
N LEU A 418 7.70 0.24 16.06
CA LEU A 418 8.19 -0.95 16.72
C LEU A 418 7.94 -2.19 15.85
N ASP A 419 9.03 -2.93 15.70
CA ASP A 419 9.11 -4.31 15.23
C ASP A 419 9.04 -5.26 16.45
N ASP A 420 8.70 -6.50 16.14
CA ASP A 420 8.18 -7.66 16.89
C ASP A 420 8.91 -8.12 18.18
N ARG A 421 9.62 -7.25 18.91
CA ARG A 421 10.41 -7.62 20.11
C ARG A 421 9.61 -8.23 21.27
N ASN A 422 8.27 -8.25 21.22
CA ASN A 422 7.41 -8.68 22.33
C ASN A 422 6.50 -9.88 22.07
N ASN A 423 6.61 -10.60 20.94
CA ASN A 423 5.94 -11.89 20.81
C ASN A 423 6.97 -13.02 20.92
N GLY A 424 7.14 -13.53 22.14
CA GLY A 424 7.91 -14.74 22.44
C GLY A 424 7.34 -16.01 21.81
N ARG A 425 7.29 -16.06 20.48
CA ARG A 425 7.00 -17.27 19.69
C ARG A 425 8.22 -17.58 18.83
N THR A 426 9.09 -18.40 19.37
CA THR A 426 9.98 -19.24 18.57
C THR A 426 9.12 -20.04 17.60
N TYR A 427 9.27 -19.78 16.29
CA TYR A 427 8.72 -20.66 15.27
C TYR A 427 9.62 -21.90 15.18
N PRO A 428 9.12 -23.11 15.44
CA PRO A 428 9.89 -24.33 15.23
C PRO A 428 9.83 -24.70 13.75
N GLY A 429 11.00 -24.78 13.10
CA GLY A 429 11.12 -25.35 11.76
C GLY A 429 11.73 -24.40 10.74
N GLY A 430 12.93 -24.73 10.28
CA GLY A 430 13.62 -24.02 9.22
C GLY A 430 12.89 -24.15 7.87
N ALA A 431 12.44 -23.02 7.35
CA ALA A 431 12.35 -22.71 5.93
C ALA A 431 12.11 -21.19 5.82
N ALA A 432 13.18 -20.44 5.57
CA ALA A 432 13.08 -19.01 5.26
C ALA A 432 12.43 -18.85 3.88
N LEU A 433 11.09 -18.83 3.84
CA LEU A 433 10.37 -18.41 2.63
C LEU A 433 10.43 -16.89 2.54
N ILE A 434 11.25 -16.44 1.60
CA ILE A 434 11.34 -15.06 1.11
C ILE A 434 9.98 -14.71 0.49
N ALA A 435 9.08 -14.11 1.28
CA ALA A 435 7.88 -13.48 0.77
C ALA A 435 8.22 -12.03 0.41
N CYS A 436 8.49 -11.83 -0.88
CA CYS A 436 8.53 -10.54 -1.54
C CYS A 436 7.16 -9.86 -1.39
N ASN A 437 7.04 -8.88 -0.48
CA ASN A 437 5.93 -7.94 -0.47
C ASN A 437 6.45 -6.53 -0.18
N THR A 438 6.29 -5.72 -1.22
CA THR A 438 6.69 -4.34 -1.42
C THR A 438 5.97 -3.41 -0.43
N MET A 439 6.66 -2.35 0.00
CA MET A 439 6.18 -1.24 0.86
C MET A 439 5.91 -1.60 2.34
N PHE A 440 6.97 -1.56 3.15
CA PHE A 440 6.84 -1.64 4.61
C PHE A 440 6.43 -0.30 5.23
N PHE A 441 5.20 -0.28 5.73
CA PHE A 441 4.69 0.67 6.70
C PHE A 441 4.71 0.01 8.07
N MET A 442 5.36 0.63 9.03
CA MET A 442 5.50 0.12 10.39
C MET A 442 4.58 0.97 11.30
N THR A 443 3.66 0.34 12.04
CA THR A 443 2.71 0.94 13.04
C THR A 443 2.79 0.33 14.47
N GLY A 444 2.66 1.17 15.52
CA GLY A 444 2.66 0.82 16.96
C GLY A 444 2.59 2.08 17.83
N THR A 445 1.97 2.05 19.01
CA THR A 445 1.57 3.27 19.76
C THR A 445 2.41 3.53 21.02
N THR A 446 2.90 4.77 21.22
CA THR A 446 2.74 5.58 22.44
C THR A 446 3.39 6.98 22.31
N ARG A 447 2.85 7.90 23.11
CA ARG A 447 2.99 9.36 23.14
C ARG A 447 4.42 9.93 22.98
N ASP A 448 4.73 10.52 21.83
CA ASP A 448 5.16 11.93 21.70
C ASP A 448 5.41 12.36 20.25
N ARG A 449 4.97 13.57 19.86
CA ARG A 449 4.87 14.09 18.48
C ARG A 449 6.18 14.32 17.70
N MET A 450 7.25 13.55 17.93
CA MET A 450 8.58 13.93 17.44
C MET A 450 9.03 13.19 16.17
N GLN A 451 9.52 13.98 15.22
CA GLN A 451 10.19 13.59 13.97
C GLN A 451 11.72 13.55 14.12
N ILE A 452 12.21 13.80 15.33
CA ILE A 452 13.61 13.99 15.68
C ILE A 452 13.92 12.96 16.77
N PHE A 453 14.77 11.98 16.47
CA PHE A 453 15.07 10.84 17.34
C PHE A 453 16.50 10.90 17.82
N GLU A 454 16.71 10.62 19.11
CA GLU A 454 18.06 10.50 19.66
C GLU A 454 18.61 9.10 19.45
N VAL A 455 19.85 9.03 18.98
CA VAL A 455 20.63 7.80 18.87
C VAL A 455 21.49 7.64 20.13
N VAL A 456 21.27 6.56 20.86
CA VAL A 456 21.99 6.26 22.10
C VAL A 456 23.11 5.23 21.90
N LYS A 457 23.08 4.51 20.77
CA LYS A 457 24.04 3.43 20.49
C LYS A 457 24.29 3.29 19.00
N ILE A 458 25.55 3.13 18.60
CA ILE A 458 25.99 2.90 17.21
C ILE A 458 27.00 1.74 17.20
N ASP A 459 26.76 0.72 16.38
CA ASP A 459 27.68 -0.42 16.18
C ASP A 459 28.11 -1.08 17.50
N GLY A 460 27.19 -1.19 18.46
CA GLY A 460 27.50 -1.76 19.77
C GLY A 460 28.06 -0.78 20.80
N ARG A 461 28.42 0.46 20.41
CA ARG A 461 29.04 1.48 21.28
C ARG A 461 28.01 2.51 21.73
N GLU A 462 28.02 2.87 23.00
CA GLU A 462 27.18 3.96 23.52
C GLU A 462 27.62 5.30 22.93
N VAL A 463 26.66 6.13 22.55
CA VAL A 463 26.90 7.53 22.18
C VAL A 463 26.95 8.32 23.48
N ALA A 464 28.10 8.93 23.77
CA ALA A 464 28.38 9.64 25.03
C ALA A 464 27.99 8.82 26.29
N ASP A 465 26.95 9.22 27.01
CA ASP A 465 26.46 8.58 28.23
C ASP A 465 25.17 7.74 28.01
N GLY A 466 24.80 7.51 26.75
CA GLY A 466 23.62 6.73 26.36
C GLY A 466 22.29 7.43 26.66
N LYS A 467 22.28 8.75 26.91
CA LYS A 467 21.08 9.53 27.21
C LYS A 467 20.80 10.58 26.15
N VAL A 468 19.56 11.10 26.17
CA VAL A 468 19.16 12.20 25.31
C VAL A 468 19.87 13.49 25.68
N GLY A 469 20.66 13.97 24.73
CA GLY A 469 21.43 15.19 24.85
C GLY A 469 20.59 16.48 24.96
N VAL A 470 21.26 17.53 25.42
CA VAL A 470 20.62 18.83 25.72
C VAL A 470 20.33 19.57 24.42
N VAL A 471 21.22 19.48 23.43
CA VAL A 471 21.06 20.14 22.13
C VAL A 471 19.92 19.49 21.36
N THR A 472 19.87 18.15 21.29
CA THR A 472 18.75 17.41 20.68
C THR A 472 17.42 17.84 21.30
N ARG A 473 17.31 17.85 22.63
CA ARG A 473 16.06 18.21 23.33
C ARG A 473 15.63 19.64 23.02
N ARG A 474 16.57 20.57 22.91
CA ARG A 474 16.30 21.96 22.55
C ARG A 474 15.73 22.06 21.14
N ILE A 475 16.35 21.41 20.16
CA ILE A 475 15.90 21.36 18.77
C ILE A 475 14.52 20.67 18.66
N GLN A 476 14.33 19.56 19.37
CA GLN A 476 13.05 18.85 19.46
C GLN A 476 11.91 19.77 19.93
N ASN A 477 12.14 20.54 20.98
CA ASN A 477 11.17 21.49 21.50
C ASN A 477 10.86 22.61 20.51
N ALA A 478 11.87 23.15 19.83
CA ALA A 478 11.70 24.18 18.80
C ALA A 478 10.88 23.63 17.61
N TYR A 479 11.19 22.43 17.13
CA TYR A 479 10.47 21.76 16.05
C TYR A 479 9.00 21.48 16.42
N LYS A 480 8.75 21.04 17.66
CA LYS A 480 7.39 20.80 18.18
C LYS A 480 6.56 22.09 18.25
N LYS A 481 7.19 23.24 18.55
CA LYS A 481 6.52 24.56 18.48
C LYS A 481 6.20 24.94 17.04
N LEU A 482 7.16 24.78 16.14
CA LEU A 482 7.01 25.16 14.73
C LEU A 482 5.91 24.37 14.02
N THR A 483 5.86 23.05 14.23
CA THR A 483 4.84 22.15 13.64
C THR A 483 3.42 22.42 14.12
N LYS A 484 3.24 23.03 15.30
CA LYS A 484 1.93 23.51 15.77
C LYS A 484 1.53 24.83 15.13
N ALA A 485 2.50 25.72 14.90
CA ALA A 485 2.23 27.06 14.42
C ALA A 485 2.02 27.15 12.90
N SER A 486 2.71 26.30 12.13
CA SER A 486 2.84 26.43 10.68
C SER A 486 2.27 25.24 9.90
N GLY A 487 2.02 25.46 8.61
CA GLY A 487 1.49 24.47 7.67
C GLY A 487 0.34 25.03 6.84
N VAL A 488 0.04 24.37 5.73
CA VAL A 488 -1.08 24.75 4.86
C VAL A 488 -2.38 24.21 5.47
N PRO A 489 -3.39 25.04 5.76
CA PRO A 489 -4.63 24.59 6.36
C PRO A 489 -5.42 23.70 5.40
N ILE A 490 -5.98 22.61 5.94
CA ILE A 490 -6.89 21.74 5.22
C ILE A 490 -8.25 22.47 5.11
N PRO A 491 -8.81 22.66 3.90
CA PRO A 491 -10.13 23.26 3.73
C PRO A 491 -11.19 22.54 4.57
N SER A 492 -12.22 23.25 5.02
CA SER A 492 -13.32 22.74 5.87
C SER A 492 -12.98 22.33 7.31
N TYR A 493 -11.71 22.36 7.72
CA TYR A 493 -11.38 22.17 9.13
C TYR A 493 -11.85 23.38 9.95
N GLN A 494 -12.80 23.16 10.85
CA GLN A 494 -13.16 24.12 11.90
C GLN A 494 -12.45 23.69 13.18
N GLU A 495 -11.69 24.60 13.77
CA GLU A 495 -11.15 24.39 15.12
C GLU A 495 -12.36 24.26 16.06
N SER A 496 -12.63 23.06 16.57
CA SER A 496 -13.66 22.91 17.60
C SER A 496 -13.23 23.75 18.80
N ASP A 497 -14.03 24.73 19.19
CA ASP A 497 -13.90 25.48 20.45
C ASP A 497 -13.93 24.50 21.63
N ASN A 498 -12.78 23.90 21.94
CA ASN A 498 -12.54 23.13 23.16
C ASN A 498 -11.30 23.71 23.83
N ILE A 499 -11.42 24.98 24.20
CA ILE A 499 -10.63 25.58 25.27
C ILE A 499 -11.65 26.14 26.28
N ALA A 500 -11.60 25.57 27.49
CA ALA A 500 -12.33 25.92 28.71
C ALA A 500 -13.71 25.28 28.95
N SER A 501 -13.68 24.12 29.61
CA SER A 501 -14.53 23.84 30.78
C SER A 501 -13.74 23.00 31.79
#